data_AF-A0A949M1U1-F1
#
_entry.id   AF-A0A949M1U1-F1
#
_cell.length_a   1.000
_cell.length_b   1.000
_cell.length_c   1.000
_cell.angle_alpha   90.00
_cell.angle_beta   90.00
_cell.angle_gamma   90.00
#
_symmetry.space_group_name_H-M   'P 1'
#
loop_
_entity.id
_entity.type
_entity.pdbx_description
1 polymer ?
#
loop_
_entity_poly.entity_id
_entity_poly.type
_entity_poly.pdbx_seq_one_letter_code
_entity_poly.pdbx_strand_id
1 'polypeptide(L)'
;MSPTSDGTCPFCDGVGYYKEAVEYGHPHFGVLFPCSCKLAEKEARRMHELRDISCLDAFHDKTFDTFDAMVHGVQRAYARAREYAIAPQGWFVMFGNYGVGKTHLAAAIANELLRRQWQVLFAVVPDLLDHLRSTFGPSSEVEYDERAELVRNVPLLILDDLGTENTTAWAREKLFQIVNHRYNERLATVFTSNRRPEEIDPRIFSRMSDRALCEEHLLIDATDYRRRTLPQRRAAARPRR
;
A
#
# COMPACT_ATOMS: atom_id res chain seq x y z
N MET A 1 -2.28 -24.46 11.52
CA MET A 1 -3.00 -25.27 12.51
C MET A 1 -3.93 -26.17 11.73
N SER A 2 -3.73 -27.48 11.81
CA SER A 2 -4.44 -28.45 10.98
C SER A 2 -5.86 -28.68 11.52
N PRO A 3 -6.89 -28.75 10.67
CA PRO A 3 -8.25 -29.08 11.09
C PRO A 3 -8.30 -30.52 11.64
N THR A 4 -9.26 -30.78 12.54
CA THR A 4 -9.63 -32.14 12.93
C THR A 4 -10.23 -32.90 11.74
N SER A 5 -10.37 -34.22 11.85
CA SER A 5 -10.79 -35.11 10.76
C SER A 5 -12.15 -34.76 10.10
N ASP A 6 -12.96 -33.91 10.73
CA ASP A 6 -14.27 -33.44 10.25
C ASP A 6 -14.26 -32.02 9.64
N GLY A 7 -13.10 -31.35 9.54
CA GLY A 7 -13.00 -30.02 8.92
C GLY A 7 -13.58 -28.86 9.75
N THR A 8 -14.15 -29.13 10.91
CA THR A 8 -14.67 -28.14 11.85
C THR A 8 -13.57 -27.63 12.80
N CYS A 9 -13.66 -26.34 13.17
CA CYS A 9 -12.69 -25.76 14.10
C CYS A 9 -12.89 -26.35 15.51
N PRO A 10 -11.86 -26.92 16.15
CA PRO A 10 -11.99 -27.58 17.44
C PRO A 10 -12.35 -26.65 18.62
N PHE A 11 -12.31 -25.33 18.41
CA PHE A 11 -12.62 -24.34 19.46
C PHE A 11 -14.00 -23.73 19.34
N CYS A 12 -14.46 -23.46 18.12
CA CYS A 12 -15.70 -22.71 17.90
C CYS A 12 -16.75 -23.47 17.09
N ASP A 13 -16.42 -24.65 16.56
CA ASP A 13 -17.32 -25.49 15.75
C ASP A 13 -18.03 -24.71 14.62
N GLY A 14 -17.31 -23.78 13.98
CA GLY A 14 -17.83 -22.94 12.90
C GLY A 14 -18.58 -21.67 13.32
N VAL A 15 -18.88 -21.49 14.61
CA VAL A 15 -19.60 -20.29 15.14
C VAL A 15 -18.71 -19.04 15.12
N GLY A 16 -17.39 -19.21 15.24
CA GLY A 16 -16.42 -18.11 15.18
C GLY A 16 -16.12 -17.44 16.53
N TYR A 17 -16.76 -17.86 17.62
CA TYR A 17 -16.46 -17.44 18.98
C TYR A 17 -16.46 -18.66 19.91
N TYR A 18 -15.70 -18.59 21.01
CA TYR A 18 -15.67 -19.62 22.05
C TYR A 18 -15.69 -18.98 23.44
N LYS A 19 -15.99 -19.79 24.46
CA LYS A 19 -15.88 -19.39 25.87
C LYS A 19 -14.87 -20.30 26.55
N GLU A 20 -14.08 -19.73 27.45
CA GLU A 20 -13.20 -20.53 28.31
C GLU A 20 -14.00 -21.18 29.43
N ALA A 21 -13.73 -22.46 29.71
CA ALA A 21 -14.34 -23.20 30.81
C ALA A 21 -13.62 -22.87 32.13
N VAL A 22 -13.88 -21.67 32.66
CA VAL A 22 -13.32 -21.17 33.92
C VAL A 22 -14.37 -21.10 35.03
N GLU A 23 -13.94 -21.02 36.28
CA GLU A 23 -14.84 -20.96 37.45
C GLU A 23 -15.49 -19.58 37.65
N TYR A 24 -16.59 -19.56 38.41
CA TYR A 24 -17.28 -18.33 38.80
C TYR A 24 -16.35 -17.42 39.63
N GLY A 25 -16.21 -16.17 39.20
CA GLY A 25 -15.27 -15.21 39.78
C GLY A 25 -13.97 -15.02 38.98
N HIS A 26 -13.69 -15.88 37.99
CA HIS A 26 -12.59 -15.67 37.05
C HIS A 26 -12.91 -14.52 36.07
N PRO A 27 -11.95 -13.64 35.70
CA PRO A 27 -12.19 -12.52 34.78
C PRO A 27 -12.75 -12.91 33.42
N HIS A 28 -12.49 -14.14 32.97
CA HIS A 28 -12.97 -14.66 31.68
C HIS A 28 -14.30 -15.41 31.77
N PHE A 29 -14.90 -15.52 32.97
CA PHE A 29 -16.17 -16.25 33.14
C PHE A 29 -17.29 -15.58 32.33
N GLY A 30 -17.85 -16.32 31.38
CA GLY A 30 -18.94 -15.85 30.51
C GLY A 30 -18.50 -14.93 29.37
N VAL A 31 -17.21 -14.62 29.24
CA VAL A 31 -16.67 -13.78 28.17
C VAL A 31 -16.57 -14.56 26.86
N LEU A 32 -16.98 -13.94 25.75
CA LEU A 32 -16.85 -14.50 24.41
C LEU A 32 -15.51 -14.08 23.80
N PHE A 33 -14.70 -15.05 23.42
CA PHE A 33 -13.43 -14.84 22.73
C PHE A 33 -13.59 -15.11 21.24
N PRO A 34 -13.10 -14.24 20.35
CA PRO A 34 -13.10 -14.51 18.92
C PRO A 34 -12.17 -15.69 18.60
N CYS A 35 -12.63 -16.59 17.75
CA CYS A 35 -11.83 -17.72 17.28
C CYS A 35 -10.77 -17.25 16.28
N SER A 36 -9.52 -17.68 16.49
CA SER A 36 -8.43 -17.48 15.53
C SER A 36 -8.76 -17.99 14.12
N CYS A 37 -9.55 -19.05 14.00
CA CYS A 37 -10.05 -19.57 12.72
C CYS A 37 -10.83 -18.52 11.92
N LYS A 38 -11.75 -17.81 12.57
CA LYS A 38 -12.63 -16.86 11.89
C LYS A 38 -11.95 -15.51 11.66
N LEU A 39 -10.95 -15.19 12.49
CA LEU A 39 -10.01 -14.11 12.23
C LEU A 39 -9.15 -14.41 11.01
N ALA A 40 -8.56 -15.61 10.91
CA ALA A 40 -7.74 -16.03 9.78
C ALA A 40 -8.54 -16.05 8.46
N GLU A 41 -9.80 -16.51 8.47
CA GLU A 41 -10.67 -16.43 7.29
C GLU A 41 -10.95 -14.99 6.87
N LYS A 42 -11.23 -14.09 7.82
CA LYS A 42 -11.42 -12.67 7.53
C LYS A 42 -10.15 -12.03 6.96
N GLU A 43 -8.98 -12.36 7.51
CA GLU A 43 -7.68 -11.90 7.01
C GLU A 43 -7.38 -12.42 5.61
N ALA A 44 -7.67 -13.70 5.34
CA ALA A 44 -7.49 -14.30 4.02
C ALA A 44 -8.42 -13.66 2.97
N ARG A 45 -9.69 -13.43 3.32
CA ARG A 45 -10.64 -12.71 2.45
C ARG A 45 -10.16 -11.30 2.16
N ARG A 46 -9.76 -10.56 3.19
CA ARG A 46 -9.19 -9.22 3.07
C ARG A 46 -7.93 -9.20 2.19
N MET A 47 -7.05 -10.18 2.34
CA MET A 47 -5.86 -10.31 1.49
C MET A 47 -6.22 -10.59 0.04
N HIS A 48 -7.26 -11.39 -0.22
CA HIS A 48 -7.71 -11.66 -1.58
C HIS A 48 -8.27 -10.39 -2.23
N GLU A 49 -9.15 -9.68 -1.55
CA GLU A 49 -9.72 -8.41 -2.03
C GLU A 49 -8.64 -7.35 -2.28
N LEU A 50 -7.61 -7.28 -1.41
CA LEU A 50 -6.48 -6.37 -1.63
C LEU A 50 -5.67 -6.73 -2.89
N ARG A 51 -5.52 -8.01 -3.21
CA ARG A 51 -4.84 -8.44 -4.44
C ARG A 51 -5.65 -8.05 -5.67
N ASP A 52 -6.97 -8.21 -5.62
CA ASP A 52 -7.84 -7.90 -6.76
C ASP A 52 -7.84 -6.40 -7.11
N ILE A 53 -7.66 -5.53 -6.11
CA ILE A 53 -7.58 -4.08 -6.31
C ILE A 53 -6.13 -3.62 -6.61
N SER A 54 -5.12 -4.42 -6.26
CA SER A 54 -3.73 -3.99 -6.39
C SER A 54 -3.21 -4.14 -7.82
N CYS A 55 -2.62 -3.07 -8.34
CA CYS A 55 -1.97 -3.07 -9.65
C CYS A 55 -0.55 -3.67 -9.63
N LEU A 56 -0.13 -4.32 -8.54
CA LEU A 56 1.27 -4.74 -8.36
C LEU A 56 1.71 -5.85 -9.32
N ASP A 57 0.80 -6.68 -9.82
CA ASP A 57 1.13 -7.79 -10.72
C ASP A 57 1.90 -7.34 -11.96
N ALA A 58 1.56 -6.14 -12.49
CA ALA A 58 2.26 -5.51 -13.60
C ALA A 58 3.71 -5.07 -13.28
N PHE A 59 4.06 -5.01 -12.00
CA PHE A 59 5.35 -4.53 -11.47
C PHE A 59 6.08 -5.57 -10.62
N HIS A 60 5.73 -6.86 -10.71
CA HIS A 60 6.37 -7.93 -9.93
C HIS A 60 7.89 -8.04 -10.17
N ASP A 61 8.38 -7.63 -11.35
CA ASP A 61 9.80 -7.65 -11.74
C ASP A 61 10.57 -6.39 -11.27
N LYS A 62 9.87 -5.41 -10.69
CA LYS A 62 10.45 -4.15 -10.19
C LYS A 62 10.87 -4.35 -8.74
N THR A 63 12.12 -4.77 -8.55
CA THR A 63 12.74 -5.02 -7.24
C THR A 63 13.92 -4.08 -7.02
N PHE A 64 14.46 -4.04 -5.80
CA PHE A 64 15.69 -3.29 -5.54
C PHE A 64 16.86 -3.84 -6.36
N ASP A 65 16.91 -5.16 -6.60
CA ASP A 65 17.97 -5.81 -7.38
C ASP A 65 17.92 -5.45 -8.87
N THR A 66 16.73 -5.18 -9.41
CA THR A 66 16.55 -4.79 -10.82
C THR A 66 16.64 -3.28 -11.04
N PHE A 67 16.80 -2.49 -9.98
CA PHE A 67 16.91 -1.04 -10.06
C PHE A 67 18.35 -0.60 -10.36
N ASP A 68 18.54 0.22 -11.40
CA ASP A 68 19.85 0.79 -11.73
C ASP A 68 20.20 1.96 -10.78
N ALA A 69 20.78 1.65 -9.62
CA ALA A 69 21.22 2.65 -8.64
C ALA A 69 22.43 3.48 -9.09
N MET A 70 23.06 3.16 -10.24
CA MET A 70 24.21 3.88 -10.76
C MET A 70 23.81 5.16 -11.51
N VAL A 71 22.52 5.34 -11.83
CA VAL A 71 22.03 6.57 -12.47
C VAL A 71 22.25 7.76 -11.54
N HIS A 72 22.95 8.80 -11.99
CA HIS A 72 23.11 10.01 -11.20
C HIS A 72 21.75 10.61 -10.83
N GLY A 73 21.56 10.94 -9.55
CA GLY A 73 20.34 11.58 -9.02
C GLY A 73 19.35 10.62 -8.36
N VAL A 74 19.55 9.30 -8.44
CA VAL A 74 18.64 8.31 -7.83
C VAL A 74 19.17 7.72 -6.52
N GLN A 75 20.45 7.89 -6.21
CA GLN A 75 21.14 7.20 -5.11
C GLN A 75 20.48 7.46 -3.75
N ARG A 76 20.14 8.72 -3.47
CA ARG A 76 19.49 9.10 -2.21
C ARG A 76 18.11 8.45 -2.09
N ALA A 77 17.30 8.52 -3.14
CA ALA A 77 15.97 7.92 -3.14
C ALA A 77 16.04 6.39 -3.01
N TYR A 78 17.00 5.75 -3.69
CA TYR A 78 17.25 4.32 -3.57
C TYR A 78 17.64 3.91 -2.14
N ALA A 79 18.60 4.60 -1.52
CA ALA A 79 19.04 4.31 -0.15
C ALA A 79 17.88 4.46 0.84
N ARG A 80 17.14 5.57 0.77
CA ARG A 80 15.99 5.82 1.65
C ARG A 80 14.84 4.84 1.42
N ALA A 81 14.58 4.44 0.17
CA ALA A 81 13.58 3.42 -0.13
C ALA A 81 13.94 2.05 0.48
N ARG A 82 15.22 1.67 0.47
CA ARG A 82 15.69 0.44 1.14
C ARG A 82 15.52 0.51 2.66
N GLU A 83 15.88 1.64 3.26
CA GLU A 83 15.68 1.87 4.69
C GLU A 83 14.20 1.80 5.07
N TYR A 84 13.33 2.47 4.31
CA TYR A 84 11.89 2.43 4.50
C TYR A 84 11.33 1.01 4.37
N ALA A 85 11.81 0.21 3.40
CA ALA A 85 11.37 -1.17 3.24
C ALA A 85 11.77 -2.08 4.41
N ILE A 86 12.79 -1.73 5.20
CA ILE A 86 13.17 -2.50 6.40
C ILE A 86 12.16 -2.26 7.53
N ALA A 87 11.81 -1.00 7.79
CA ALA A 87 10.90 -0.58 8.84
C ALA A 87 9.95 0.52 8.31
N PRO A 88 8.84 0.15 7.65
CA PRO A 88 7.94 1.12 7.07
C PRO A 88 7.21 1.88 8.18
N GLN A 89 7.63 3.13 8.41
CA GLN A 89 7.03 4.03 9.37
C GLN A 89 6.81 5.40 8.73
N GLY A 90 5.68 6.03 9.06
CA GLY A 90 5.33 7.32 8.50
C GLY A 90 5.18 7.27 6.98
N TRP A 91 5.39 8.42 6.35
CA TRP A 91 5.12 8.65 4.94
C TRP A 91 6.41 8.84 4.16
N PHE A 92 6.43 8.24 2.98
CA PHE A 92 7.55 8.30 2.04
C PHE A 92 7.09 8.93 0.75
N VAL A 93 7.53 10.17 0.48
CA VAL A 93 7.04 10.96 -0.65
C VAL A 93 8.15 11.15 -1.67
N MET A 94 7.89 10.72 -2.91
CA MET A 94 8.81 10.87 -4.04
C MET A 94 8.22 11.77 -5.13
N PHE A 95 8.91 12.86 -5.44
CA PHE A 95 8.66 13.73 -6.58
C PHE A 95 9.76 13.56 -7.63
N GLY A 96 9.48 13.95 -8.88
CA GLY A 96 10.49 13.96 -9.94
C GLY A 96 9.88 13.81 -11.32
N ASN A 97 10.66 13.96 -12.37
CA ASN A 97 10.15 13.89 -13.74
C ASN A 97 9.69 12.47 -14.14
N TYR A 98 9.11 12.32 -15.33
CA TYR A 98 8.75 11.02 -15.89
C TYR A 98 9.99 10.13 -16.10
N GLY A 99 9.83 8.83 -15.84
CA GLY A 99 10.87 7.83 -16.14
C GLY A 99 12.13 7.88 -15.26
N VAL A 100 12.09 8.59 -14.13
CA VAL A 100 13.23 8.66 -13.17
C VAL A 100 13.26 7.53 -12.14
N GLY A 101 12.29 6.61 -12.18
CA GLY A 101 12.30 5.40 -11.35
C GLY A 101 11.45 5.43 -10.07
N LYS A 102 10.60 6.45 -9.86
CA LYS A 102 9.71 6.53 -8.68
C LYS A 102 8.80 5.31 -8.51
N THR A 103 8.03 4.97 -9.54
CA THR A 103 7.15 3.78 -9.57
C THR A 103 7.94 2.49 -9.34
N HIS A 104 9.16 2.40 -9.88
CA HIS A 104 10.03 1.23 -9.64
C HIS A 104 10.41 1.13 -8.17
N LEU A 105 10.89 2.21 -7.55
CA LEU A 105 11.24 2.21 -6.13
C LEU A 105 10.03 1.91 -5.23
N ALA A 106 8.87 2.47 -5.55
CA ALA A 106 7.63 2.19 -4.84
C ALA A 106 7.23 0.70 -4.97
N ALA A 107 7.31 0.13 -6.17
CA ALA A 107 7.05 -1.30 -6.39
C ALA A 107 8.10 -2.19 -5.70
N ALA A 108 9.37 -1.76 -5.66
CA ALA A 108 10.44 -2.48 -4.96
C ALA A 108 10.18 -2.54 -3.44
N ILE A 109 9.72 -1.44 -2.83
CA ILE A 109 9.26 -1.42 -1.43
C ILE A 109 8.11 -2.43 -1.24
N ALA A 110 7.09 -2.39 -2.10
CA ALA A 110 5.95 -3.30 -2.02
C ALA A 110 6.37 -4.77 -2.12
N ASN A 111 7.19 -5.11 -3.13
CA ASN A 111 7.67 -6.46 -3.38
C ASN A 111 8.52 -7.01 -2.23
N GLU A 112 9.37 -6.18 -1.60
CA GLU A 112 10.14 -6.55 -0.41
C GLU A 112 9.22 -6.87 0.78
N LEU A 113 8.23 -6.01 1.03
CA LEU A 113 7.32 -6.18 2.17
C LEU A 113 6.36 -7.34 1.98
N LEU A 114 5.86 -7.58 0.76
CA LEU A 114 5.06 -8.77 0.46
C LEU A 114 5.85 -10.07 0.66
N ARG A 115 7.14 -10.11 0.28
CA ARG A 115 8.00 -11.26 0.60
C ARG A 115 8.10 -11.52 2.10
N ARG A 116 8.01 -10.46 2.91
CA ARG A 116 7.96 -10.50 4.37
C ARG A 116 6.55 -10.68 4.95
N GLN A 117 5.57 -11.07 4.12
CA GLN A 117 4.18 -11.31 4.50
C GLN A 117 3.42 -10.08 5.03
N TRP A 118 3.87 -8.87 4.71
CA TRP A 118 3.10 -7.67 4.99
C TRP A 118 1.90 -7.55 4.06
N GLN A 119 0.81 -6.98 4.57
CA GLN A 119 -0.30 -6.56 3.74
C GLN A 119 0.04 -5.20 3.10
N VAL A 120 0.16 -5.21 1.77
CA VAL A 120 0.49 -4.02 0.98
C VAL A 120 -0.56 -3.84 -0.10
N LEU A 121 -1.04 -2.62 -0.29
CA LEU A 121 -1.83 -2.23 -1.45
C LEU A 121 -1.00 -1.29 -2.33
N PHE A 122 -0.63 -1.75 -3.52
CA PHE A 122 -0.08 -0.89 -4.55
C PHE A 122 -1.19 -0.44 -5.48
N ALA A 123 -1.43 0.87 -5.54
CA ALA A 123 -2.50 1.47 -6.30
C ALA A 123 -1.99 2.60 -7.18
N VAL A 124 -2.26 2.52 -8.49
CA VAL A 124 -2.14 3.67 -9.40
C VAL A 124 -3.37 4.55 -9.15
N VAL A 125 -3.16 5.83 -8.82
CA VAL A 125 -4.24 6.69 -8.30
C VAL A 125 -5.45 6.80 -9.26
N PRO A 126 -5.27 7.03 -10.59
CA PRO A 126 -6.38 6.99 -11.54
C PRO A 126 -7.18 5.68 -11.51
N ASP A 127 -6.50 4.52 -11.53
CA ASP A 127 -7.13 3.21 -11.55
C ASP A 127 -7.90 2.94 -10.25
N LEU A 128 -7.31 3.29 -9.09
CA LEU A 128 -7.97 3.19 -7.80
C LEU A 128 -9.28 3.97 -7.76
N LEU A 129 -9.26 5.21 -8.27
CA LEU A 129 -10.44 6.05 -8.32
C LEU A 129 -11.50 5.48 -9.27
N ASP A 130 -11.11 4.92 -10.41
CA ASP A 130 -12.05 4.25 -11.30
C ASP A 130 -12.65 2.98 -10.67
N HIS A 131 -11.85 2.18 -9.96
CA HIS A 131 -12.33 1.04 -9.18
C HIS A 131 -13.34 1.47 -8.11
N LEU A 132 -13.02 2.50 -7.31
CA LEU A 132 -13.92 3.04 -6.29
C LEU A 132 -15.20 3.64 -6.90
N ARG A 133 -15.12 4.22 -8.10
CA ARG A 133 -16.28 4.78 -8.81
C ARG A 133 -17.18 3.68 -9.37
N SER A 134 -16.62 2.61 -9.90
CA SER A 134 -17.37 1.49 -10.49
C SER A 134 -18.28 0.78 -9.49
N THR A 135 -17.96 0.89 -8.19
CA THR A 135 -18.77 0.35 -7.09
C THR A 135 -19.93 1.25 -6.65
N PHE A 136 -20.15 2.41 -7.28
CA PHE A 136 -21.35 3.22 -7.06
C PHE A 136 -22.51 2.72 -7.92
N GLY A 137 -23.44 2.00 -7.29
CA GLY A 137 -24.69 1.54 -7.87
C GLY A 137 -25.77 1.40 -6.79
N PRO A 138 -27.06 1.46 -7.15
CA PRO A 138 -28.18 1.47 -6.19
C PRO A 138 -28.31 0.20 -5.34
N SER A 139 -27.52 -0.84 -5.63
CA SER A 139 -27.43 -2.11 -4.87
C SER A 139 -26.08 -2.33 -4.18
N SER A 140 -25.15 -1.35 -4.20
CA SER A 140 -23.74 -1.58 -3.85
C SER A 140 -23.15 -0.58 -2.83
N GLU A 141 -23.97 0.19 -2.11
CA GLU A 141 -23.47 1.13 -1.07
C GLU A 141 -22.64 0.40 0.01
N VAL A 142 -23.07 -0.79 0.44
CA VAL A 142 -22.35 -1.62 1.43
C VAL A 142 -20.99 -2.09 0.88
N GLU A 143 -20.94 -2.49 -0.39
CA GLU A 143 -19.71 -2.99 -1.03
C GLU A 143 -18.68 -1.87 -1.26
N TYR A 144 -19.17 -0.65 -1.54
CA TYR A 144 -18.34 0.54 -1.62
C TYR A 144 -17.65 0.85 -0.30
N ASP A 145 -18.42 0.89 0.80
CA ASP A 145 -17.89 1.21 2.12
C ASP A 145 -16.84 0.18 2.55
N GLU A 146 -17.11 -1.12 2.37
CA GLU A 146 -16.14 -2.17 2.69
C GLU A 146 -14.81 -2.00 1.92
N ARG A 147 -14.85 -1.74 0.61
CA ARG A 147 -13.61 -1.52 -0.17
C ARG A 147 -12.88 -0.25 0.21
N ALA A 148 -13.59 0.85 0.46
CA ALA A 148 -12.98 2.08 0.93
C ALA A 148 -12.30 1.88 2.31
N GLU A 149 -12.91 1.10 3.21
CA GLU A 149 -12.30 0.68 4.47
C GLU A 149 -11.02 -0.12 4.26
N LEU A 150 -11.01 -1.06 3.33
CA LEU A 150 -9.83 -1.87 3.01
C LEU A 150 -8.66 -1.00 2.57
N VAL A 151 -8.90 -0.09 1.62
CA VAL A 151 -7.89 0.80 1.05
C VAL A 151 -7.33 1.74 2.12
N ARG A 152 -8.19 2.36 2.93
CA ARG A 152 -7.73 3.35 3.92
C ARG A 152 -7.05 2.71 5.13
N ASN A 153 -7.37 1.45 5.47
CA ASN A 153 -6.83 0.75 6.66
C ASN A 153 -5.75 -0.30 6.36
N VAL A 154 -5.34 -0.50 5.10
CA VAL A 154 -4.24 -1.42 4.79
C VAL A 154 -2.95 -0.98 5.49
N PRO A 155 -2.15 -1.90 6.06
CA PRO A 155 -0.93 -1.56 6.80
C PRO A 155 0.05 -0.69 6.01
N LEU A 156 0.30 -1.02 4.74
CA LEU A 156 1.02 -0.15 3.81
C LEU A 156 0.17 0.13 2.57
N LEU A 157 -0.06 1.41 2.30
CA LEU A 157 -0.67 1.90 1.06
C LEU A 157 0.39 2.59 0.22
N ILE A 158 0.46 2.25 -1.06
CA ILE A 158 1.26 2.96 -2.05
C ILE A 158 0.30 3.62 -3.05
N LEU A 159 0.40 4.93 -3.16
CA LEU A 159 -0.34 5.76 -4.11
C LEU A 159 0.64 6.24 -5.18
N ASP A 160 0.64 5.55 -6.32
CA ASP A 160 1.50 5.84 -7.47
C ASP A 160 0.84 6.85 -8.43
N ASP A 161 1.66 7.73 -9.00
CA ASP A 161 1.27 8.77 -9.95
C ASP A 161 0.18 9.74 -9.44
N LEU A 162 0.30 10.15 -8.18
CA LEU A 162 -0.55 11.18 -7.56
C LEU A 162 -0.49 12.51 -8.34
N GLY A 163 -1.64 13.11 -8.62
CA GLY A 163 -1.76 14.35 -9.38
C GLY A 163 -1.88 14.15 -10.90
N THR A 164 -2.05 12.90 -11.36
CA THR A 164 -2.36 12.57 -12.76
C THR A 164 -3.85 12.27 -12.99
N GLU A 165 -4.63 12.17 -11.91
CA GLU A 165 -6.06 11.88 -11.95
C GLU A 165 -6.91 13.03 -12.53
N ASN A 166 -8.09 12.67 -13.03
CA ASN A 166 -9.08 13.65 -13.46
C ASN A 166 -9.47 14.56 -12.28
N THR A 167 -9.45 15.88 -12.48
CA THR A 167 -9.72 16.92 -11.47
C THR A 167 -11.19 17.03 -11.06
N THR A 168 -11.95 15.94 -11.11
CA THR A 168 -13.35 15.93 -10.65
C THR A 168 -13.41 16.19 -9.15
N ALA A 169 -14.47 16.87 -8.71
CA ALA A 169 -14.69 17.14 -7.28
C ALA A 169 -14.76 15.82 -6.48
N TRP A 170 -15.38 14.79 -7.05
CA TRP A 170 -15.48 13.47 -6.44
C TRP A 170 -14.10 12.83 -6.22
N ALA A 171 -13.24 12.79 -7.24
CA ALA A 171 -11.91 12.21 -7.14
C ALA A 171 -11.06 12.89 -6.06
N ARG A 172 -11.03 14.22 -6.08
CA ARG A 172 -10.31 15.03 -5.08
C ARG A 172 -10.81 14.78 -3.67
N GLU A 173 -12.11 14.68 -3.49
CA GLU A 173 -12.72 14.44 -2.18
C GLU A 173 -12.41 13.03 -1.66
N LYS A 174 -12.53 12.00 -2.50
CA LYS A 174 -12.22 10.62 -2.11
C LYS A 174 -10.75 10.40 -1.79
N LEU A 175 -9.86 10.95 -2.62
CA LEU A 175 -8.43 10.91 -2.36
C LEU A 175 -8.07 11.63 -1.05
N PHE A 176 -8.66 12.82 -0.81
CA PHE A 176 -8.48 13.53 0.45
C PHE A 176 -8.97 12.72 1.65
N GLN A 177 -10.13 12.07 1.57
CA GLN A 177 -10.67 11.21 2.64
C GLN A 177 -9.70 10.07 3.00
N ILE A 178 -9.16 9.38 2.00
CA ILE A 178 -8.17 8.30 2.21
C ILE A 178 -6.91 8.85 2.90
N VAL A 179 -6.34 9.93 2.35
CA VAL A 179 -5.11 10.53 2.88
C VAL A 179 -5.32 11.07 4.30
N ASN A 180 -6.45 11.75 4.56
CA ASN A 180 -6.79 12.29 5.86
C ASN A 180 -6.97 11.21 6.92
N HIS A 181 -7.65 10.11 6.59
CA HIS A 181 -7.78 8.94 7.46
C HIS A 181 -6.41 8.40 7.86
N ARG A 182 -5.56 8.14 6.86
CA ARG A 182 -4.22 7.57 7.09
C ARG A 182 -3.30 8.50 7.87
N TYR A 183 -3.49 9.82 7.73
CA TYR A 183 -2.79 10.80 8.53
C TYR A 183 -3.19 10.71 10.00
N ASN A 184 -4.50 10.67 10.28
CA ASN A 184 -5.02 10.61 11.65
C ASN A 184 -4.61 9.31 12.36
N GLU A 185 -4.67 8.18 11.64
CA GLU A 185 -4.29 6.86 12.15
C GLU A 185 -2.77 6.58 12.06
N ARG A 186 -1.97 7.54 11.56
CA ARG A 186 -0.51 7.43 11.36
C ARG A 186 -0.09 6.17 10.58
N LEU A 187 -0.88 5.77 9.58
CA LEU A 187 -0.61 4.58 8.78
C LEU A 187 0.47 4.84 7.71
N ALA A 188 1.36 3.85 7.54
CA ALA A 188 2.49 3.93 6.63
C ALA A 188 2.03 4.12 5.18
N THR A 189 2.52 5.16 4.50
CA THR A 189 2.03 5.48 3.15
C THR A 189 3.17 5.94 2.23
N VAL A 190 3.26 5.35 1.04
CA VAL A 190 4.21 5.76 0.00
C VAL A 190 3.45 6.55 -1.06
N PHE A 191 4.01 7.67 -1.49
CA PHE A 191 3.47 8.49 -2.57
C PHE A 191 4.51 8.66 -3.67
N THR A 192 4.08 8.57 -4.91
CA THR A 192 4.86 9.04 -6.05
C THR A 192 4.08 10.10 -6.81
N SER A 193 4.77 11.13 -7.31
CA SER A 193 4.16 12.12 -8.18
C SER A 193 5.15 12.65 -9.21
N ASN A 194 4.66 12.86 -10.43
CA ASN A 194 5.38 13.57 -11.49
C ASN A 194 5.08 15.07 -11.52
N ARG A 195 4.15 15.52 -10.68
CA ARG A 195 3.77 16.91 -10.51
C ARG A 195 4.71 17.62 -9.56
N ARG A 196 4.74 18.95 -9.66
CA ARG A 196 5.40 19.76 -8.65
C ARG A 196 4.53 19.81 -7.37
N PRO A 197 5.14 19.98 -6.19
CA PRO A 197 4.42 20.14 -4.93
C PRO A 197 3.23 21.11 -4.97
N GLU A 198 3.36 22.19 -5.72
CA GLU A 198 2.33 23.24 -5.82
C GLU A 198 1.11 22.83 -6.66
N GLU A 199 1.22 21.77 -7.47
CA GLU A 199 0.14 21.22 -8.28
C GLU A 199 -0.67 20.15 -7.55
N ILE A 200 -0.21 19.69 -6.37
CA ILE A 200 -0.92 18.73 -5.53
C ILE A 200 -2.07 19.45 -4.80
N ASP A 201 -3.19 18.74 -4.55
CA ASP A 201 -4.28 19.30 -3.74
C ASP A 201 -3.72 19.87 -2.42
N PRO A 202 -3.96 21.17 -2.12
CA PRO A 202 -3.35 21.82 -0.97
C PRO A 202 -3.63 21.13 0.36
N ARG A 203 -4.78 20.46 0.49
CA ARG A 203 -5.15 19.74 1.71
C ARG A 203 -4.31 18.48 1.88
N ILE A 204 -4.03 17.76 0.79
CA ILE A 204 -3.16 16.59 0.77
C ILE A 204 -1.71 17.02 1.03
N PHE A 205 -1.25 18.06 0.32
CA PHE A 205 0.12 18.55 0.45
C PHE A 205 0.42 19.06 1.87
N SER A 206 -0.56 19.71 2.52
CA SER A 206 -0.44 20.11 3.92
C SER A 206 -0.15 18.94 4.86
N ARG A 207 -0.78 17.77 4.64
CA ARG A 207 -0.50 16.55 5.44
C ARG A 207 0.84 15.92 5.11
N MET A 208 1.22 15.93 3.83
CA MET A 208 2.55 15.48 3.40
C MET A 208 3.68 16.32 4.01
N SER A 209 3.40 17.59 4.34
CA SER A 209 4.39 18.53 4.87
C SER A 209 4.59 18.41 6.40
N ASP A 210 3.79 17.59 7.09
CA ASP A 210 3.99 17.32 8.52
C ASP A 210 5.24 16.45 8.73
N ARG A 211 6.29 17.05 9.29
CA ARG A 211 7.57 16.37 9.55
C ARG A 211 7.49 15.26 10.59
N ALA A 212 6.45 15.25 11.43
CA ALA A 212 6.25 14.16 12.39
C ALA A 212 5.83 12.86 11.71
N LEU A 213 5.30 12.95 10.47
CA LEU A 213 4.86 11.80 9.69
C LEU A 213 5.71 11.60 8.45
N CYS A 214 6.18 12.68 7.82
CA CYS A 214 6.97 12.66 6.60
C CYS A 214 8.29 13.42 6.83
N GLU A 215 9.37 12.69 7.11
CA GLU A 215 10.67 13.30 7.44
C GLU A 215 11.19 14.21 6.32
N GLU A 216 10.99 13.81 5.07
CA GLU A 216 11.45 14.54 3.90
C GLU A 216 10.62 14.24 2.64
N HIS A 217 10.60 15.20 1.71
CA HIS A 217 10.14 14.98 0.34
C HIS A 217 11.36 14.73 -0.55
N LEU A 218 11.43 13.56 -1.18
CA LEU A 218 12.53 13.20 -2.05
C LEU A 218 12.26 13.65 -3.48
N LEU A 219 13.08 14.56 -3.98
CA LEU A 219 13.09 14.93 -5.40
C LEU A 219 14.12 14.08 -6.14
N ILE A 220 13.66 13.26 -7.07
CA ILE A 220 14.51 12.47 -7.97
C ILE A 220 14.78 13.30 -9.23
N ASP A 221 15.95 13.91 -9.27
CA ASP A 221 16.46 14.65 -10.42
C ASP A 221 17.41 13.77 -11.25
N ALA A 222 16.81 12.92 -12.09
CA ALA A 222 17.54 12.02 -12.98
C ALA A 222 17.05 12.16 -14.42
N THR A 223 17.89 11.70 -15.35
CA THR A 223 17.51 11.62 -16.77
C THR A 223 16.50 10.51 -16.98
N ASP A 224 15.53 10.75 -17.88
CA ASP A 224 14.49 9.77 -18.21
C ASP A 224 15.12 8.46 -18.71
N TYR A 225 15.02 7.41 -17.88
CA TYR A 225 15.55 6.09 -18.17
C TYR A 225 14.92 5.49 -19.44
N ARG A 226 13.68 5.87 -19.77
CA ARG A 226 12.96 5.37 -20.95
C ARG A 226 13.59 5.87 -22.26
N ARG A 227 14.35 6.96 -22.23
CA ARG A 227 15.08 7.48 -23.40
C ARG A 227 16.38 6.72 -23.70
N ARG A 228 16.84 5.84 -22.80
CA ARG A 228 17.98 4.96 -23.06
C ARG A 228 17.61 3.87 -24.06
N THR A 229 18.48 3.63 -25.04
CA THR A 229 18.34 2.55 -26.02
C THR A 229 18.43 1.17 -25.34
N LEU A 230 17.81 0.13 -25.93
CA LEU A 230 17.86 -1.24 -25.38
C LEU A 230 19.29 -1.74 -25.06
N PRO A 231 20.33 -1.46 -25.87
CA PRO A 231 21.71 -1.80 -25.53
C PRO A 231 22.22 -1.09 -24.26
N GLN A 232 21.89 0.19 -24.09
CA GLN A 232 22.27 0.99 -22.90
C GLN A 232 21.58 0.46 -21.63
N ARG A 233 20.32 0.02 -21.74
CA ARG A 233 19.60 -0.61 -20.63
C ARG A 233 20.22 -1.96 -20.22
N ARG A 234 20.59 -2.80 -21.19
CA ARG A 234 21.25 -4.10 -20.96
C ARG A 234 22.66 -3.96 -20.38
N ALA A 235 23.39 -2.91 -20.73
CA ALA A 235 24.71 -2.61 -20.18
C ALA A 235 24.64 -2.20 -18.70
N ALA A 236 23.59 -1.48 -18.30
CA ALA A 236 23.34 -1.08 -16.92
C ALA A 236 22.84 -2.23 -16.02
N ALA A 237 22.04 -3.15 -16.57
CA ALA A 237 21.47 -4.29 -15.84
C ALA A 237 22.44 -5.47 -15.62
N ARG A 238 23.68 -5.41 -16.17
CA ARG A 238 24.67 -6.48 -15.95
C ARG A 238 25.42 -6.23 -14.63
N PRO A 239 25.33 -7.13 -13.64
CA PRO A 239 26.21 -7.04 -12.48
C PRO A 239 27.65 -7.19 -12.97
N ARG A 240 28.48 -6.18 -12.73
CA ARG A 240 29.91 -6.30 -12.96
C ARG A 240 30.45 -7.22 -11.87
N ARG A 241 31.00 -8.36 -12.31
CA ARG A 241 31.71 -9.32 -11.46
C ARG A 241 32.81 -8.65 -10.66
#